data_AF-A0A7W1IQM5-F1
#
_entry.id   AF-A0A7W1IQM5-F1
#
_cell.length_a   1.000
_cell.length_b   1.000
_cell.length_c   1.000
_cell.angle_alpha   90.00
_cell.angle_beta   90.00
_cell.angle_gamma   90.00
#
_symmetry.space_group_name_H-M   'P 1'
#
loop_
_entity.id
_entity.type
_entity.pdbx_description
1 polymer ?
#
loop_
_entity_poly.entity_id
_entity_poly.type
_entity_poly.pdbx_seq_one_letter_code
_entity_poly.pdbx_strand_id
1 'polypeptide(L)'
;MTSGYSLGPDGFFRHGGRRFIPFGANWWPGSCGVELWQAWPVDEIRADLDLTRSLGMNCVRFFLRWQDFEPEPGRYDERCLARLAELLGWCRERGLAAHPALFVGWMSGAIMWPAWRAGRNVFADPFMVERGRAFARRVAAALAPFADTILAVDQGNELCCLPDSGQASPAAVAAWCAAINAAVREDYPGALMISGNEHNQVISDSGWRLGAQPGCDLLSMHAYPVPTWHPLGFDGLTDPLAQELLPCYVACARAFAPVLVQEFGTIVTFGTGQQDAYLRAILPACWDAGANGFLWWCLRDIRAAIVPYVVNGFEGTLGLVDEAGKIKPGLESFLEFGRSLTERAAPTRDARVALYWPDAWYPRDNPECPGNSPGDNARRLLIAHHLLRRLGHRPVVARRCDLGAVHTLVVAGAHLRTDEAAALADWVEAGGRLLVHGVDPVNWGPDYVRLFGAKPVDYRGPKPLAIAFAGDTWEMTNWPRGLRCELVAQAAEVLARDQDGLPALLRHRLGAGAVVFTGALVDDMPARVASDRAARDRWTAWYRAVLAALAAPAR
;
A
#
# COMPACT_ATOMS: atom_id res chain seq x y z
N MET A 1 -11.14 29.53 -1.71
CA MET A 1 -11.25 29.08 -3.12
C MET A 1 -11.62 27.60 -3.13
N THR A 2 -12.54 27.18 -4.01
CA THR A 2 -12.92 25.78 -4.17
C THR A 2 -12.01 25.11 -5.19
N SER A 3 -11.51 23.90 -4.89
CA SER A 3 -10.77 23.07 -5.85
C SER A 3 -11.67 22.63 -7.01
N GLY A 4 -11.13 22.51 -8.22
CA GLY A 4 -11.82 21.94 -9.37
C GLY A 4 -12.08 20.43 -9.21
N TYR A 5 -11.26 19.78 -8.39
CA TYR A 5 -11.36 18.36 -8.07
C TYR A 5 -11.85 18.15 -6.64
N SER A 6 -12.70 17.13 -6.45
CA SER A 6 -13.18 16.68 -5.14
C SER A 6 -13.18 15.15 -5.07
N LEU A 7 -13.40 14.57 -3.90
CA LEU A 7 -13.60 13.13 -3.74
C LEU A 7 -15.09 12.84 -3.54
N GLY A 8 -15.60 11.85 -4.28
CA GLY A 8 -16.93 11.30 -4.04
C GLY A 8 -16.97 10.37 -2.82
N PRO A 9 -18.17 10.02 -2.33
CA PRO A 9 -18.32 9.09 -1.20
C PRO A 9 -17.79 7.68 -1.51
N ASP A 10 -17.68 7.32 -2.79
CA ASP A 10 -17.06 6.08 -3.27
C ASP A 10 -15.52 6.14 -3.30
N GLY A 11 -14.92 7.28 -2.91
CA GLY A 11 -13.47 7.50 -2.90
C GLY A 11 -12.86 7.82 -4.27
N PHE A 12 -13.67 8.03 -5.31
CA PHE A 12 -13.18 8.42 -6.62
C PHE A 12 -13.16 9.93 -6.80
N PHE A 13 -12.19 10.44 -7.56
CA PHE A 13 -12.14 11.85 -7.90
C PHE A 13 -13.38 12.27 -8.70
N ARG A 14 -13.76 13.53 -8.54
CA ARG A 14 -14.82 14.21 -9.27
C ARG A 14 -14.28 15.50 -9.87
N HIS A 15 -14.64 15.76 -11.12
CA HIS A 15 -14.39 17.03 -11.80
C HIS A 15 -15.71 17.48 -12.45
N GLY A 16 -16.19 18.68 -12.08
CA GLY A 16 -17.53 19.15 -12.48
C GLY A 16 -18.66 18.18 -12.08
N GLY A 17 -18.54 17.51 -10.93
CA GLY A 17 -19.51 16.52 -10.43
C GLY A 17 -19.45 15.14 -11.11
N ARG A 18 -18.68 14.97 -12.19
CA ARG A 18 -18.53 13.69 -12.90
C ARG A 18 -17.32 12.93 -12.39
N ARG A 19 -17.37 11.60 -12.44
CA ARG A 19 -16.22 10.75 -12.07
C ARG A 19 -15.01 11.11 -12.92
N PHE A 20 -13.88 11.33 -12.26
CA PHE A 20 -12.58 11.51 -12.86
C PHE A 20 -11.65 10.40 -12.38
N ILE A 21 -10.85 9.83 -13.27
CA ILE A 21 -9.87 8.81 -12.93
C ILE A 21 -8.54 9.35 -13.44
N PRO A 22 -7.63 9.76 -12.53
CA PRO A 22 -6.28 10.16 -12.91
C PRO A 22 -5.59 8.99 -13.61
N PHE A 23 -5.16 9.21 -14.84
CA PHE A 23 -4.38 8.26 -15.64
C PHE A 23 -3.25 9.04 -16.30
N GLY A 24 -2.01 8.69 -15.97
CA GLY A 24 -0.89 9.56 -16.26
C GLY A 24 0.46 8.98 -15.93
N ALA A 25 1.43 9.88 -15.72
CA ALA A 25 2.79 9.53 -15.36
C ALA A 25 3.39 10.54 -14.37
N ASN A 26 4.36 10.06 -13.60
CA ASN A 26 5.36 10.87 -12.93
C ASN A 26 6.32 11.44 -13.98
N TRP A 27 6.75 12.68 -13.82
CA TRP A 27 7.47 13.39 -14.86
C TRP A 27 8.67 14.18 -14.35
N TRP A 28 9.78 13.98 -15.06
CA TRP A 28 10.96 14.82 -15.12
C TRP A 28 11.33 14.98 -16.61
N PRO A 29 11.87 16.13 -17.05
CA PRO A 29 12.42 16.24 -18.40
C PRO A 29 13.59 15.29 -18.59
N GLY A 30 13.69 14.67 -19.75
CA GLY A 30 14.76 13.73 -20.05
C GLY A 30 16.14 14.39 -20.06
N SER A 31 16.25 15.66 -20.47
CA SER A 31 17.54 16.36 -20.59
C SER A 31 18.18 16.74 -19.26
N CYS A 32 17.38 17.07 -18.23
CA CYS A 32 17.89 17.61 -16.96
C CYS A 32 17.44 16.82 -15.72
N GLY A 33 16.46 15.92 -15.85
CA GLY A 33 15.96 15.12 -14.75
C GLY A 33 15.56 15.99 -13.55
N VAL A 34 16.07 15.61 -12.38
CA VAL A 34 15.82 16.31 -11.10
C VAL A 34 16.23 17.78 -11.06
N GLU A 35 17.05 18.29 -11.99
CA GLU A 35 17.46 19.70 -12.07
C GLU A 35 16.43 20.60 -12.79
N LEU A 36 15.23 20.09 -13.07
CA LEU A 36 14.13 20.79 -13.77
C LEU A 36 14.01 22.26 -13.38
N TRP A 37 13.93 22.57 -12.08
CA TRP A 37 13.62 23.92 -11.61
C TRP A 37 14.75 24.91 -11.80
N GLN A 38 16.00 24.46 -11.98
CA GLN A 38 17.14 25.32 -12.29
C GLN A 38 17.36 25.44 -13.80
N ALA A 39 17.34 24.31 -14.52
CA ALA A 39 17.58 24.25 -15.97
C ALA A 39 16.43 24.81 -16.82
N TRP A 40 15.18 24.43 -16.52
CA TRP A 40 13.95 24.89 -17.17
C TRP A 40 13.92 24.83 -18.72
N PRO A 41 14.00 23.63 -19.34
CA PRO A 41 13.97 23.48 -20.79
C PRO A 41 12.55 23.65 -21.35
N VAL A 42 12.10 24.90 -21.55
CA VAL A 42 10.72 25.27 -21.93
C VAL A 42 10.15 24.45 -23.09
N ASP A 43 10.90 24.31 -24.19
CA ASP A 43 10.41 23.60 -25.38
C ASP A 43 10.19 22.11 -25.12
N GLU A 44 11.09 21.48 -24.34
CA GLU A 44 10.97 20.08 -23.93
C GLU A 44 9.79 19.88 -22.99
N ILE A 45 9.61 20.77 -22.00
CA ILE A 45 8.47 20.71 -21.07
C ILE A 45 7.15 20.73 -21.84
N ARG A 46 7.00 21.67 -22.77
CA ARG A 46 5.78 21.78 -23.58
C ARG A 46 5.57 20.53 -24.44
N ALA A 47 6.63 20.03 -25.08
CA ALA A 47 6.59 18.84 -25.90
C ALA A 47 6.22 17.57 -25.09
N ASP A 48 6.72 17.43 -23.86
CA ASP A 48 6.39 16.32 -22.97
C ASP A 48 4.93 16.39 -22.47
N LEU A 49 4.40 17.59 -22.20
CA LEU A 49 2.98 17.76 -21.88
C LEU A 49 2.07 17.46 -23.09
N ASP A 50 2.49 17.85 -24.30
CA ASP A 50 1.81 17.49 -25.55
C ASP A 50 1.85 15.97 -25.79
N LEU A 51 3.00 15.34 -25.54
CA LEU A 51 3.16 13.89 -25.62
C LEU A 51 2.24 13.18 -24.63
N THR A 52 2.22 13.61 -23.37
CA THR A 52 1.32 13.09 -22.33
C THR A 52 -0.12 13.06 -22.82
N ARG A 53 -0.59 14.15 -23.43
CA ARG A 53 -1.93 14.23 -24.03
C ARG A 53 -2.13 13.28 -25.19
N SER A 54 -1.16 13.22 -26.10
CA SER A 54 -1.24 12.35 -27.28
C SER A 54 -1.31 10.85 -26.92
N LEU A 55 -0.74 10.46 -25.77
CA LEU A 55 -0.84 9.11 -25.21
C LEU A 55 -2.19 8.80 -24.55
N GLY A 56 -3.14 9.75 -24.53
CA GLY A 56 -4.45 9.60 -23.90
C GLY A 56 -4.45 9.79 -22.39
N MET A 57 -3.36 10.31 -21.82
CA MET A 57 -3.27 10.63 -20.40
C MET A 57 -3.95 11.95 -20.07
N ASN A 58 -4.41 12.06 -18.83
CA ASN A 58 -5.13 13.23 -18.32
C ASN A 58 -4.48 13.86 -17.08
N CYS A 59 -3.40 13.28 -16.55
CA CYS A 59 -2.76 13.71 -15.31
C CYS A 59 -1.22 13.66 -15.44
N VAL A 60 -0.53 14.59 -14.78
CA VAL A 60 0.93 14.59 -14.64
C VAL A 60 1.31 14.86 -13.19
N ARG A 61 2.14 13.99 -12.60
CA ARG A 61 2.75 14.20 -11.28
C ARG A 61 4.16 14.73 -11.45
N PHE A 62 4.47 15.83 -10.77
CA PHE A 62 5.77 16.49 -10.82
C PHE A 62 6.22 16.92 -9.42
N PHE A 63 7.50 17.22 -9.29
CA PHE A 63 8.21 17.15 -8.03
C PHE A 63 8.86 18.47 -7.70
N LEU A 64 8.58 19.04 -6.53
CA LEU A 64 9.20 20.26 -6.07
C LEU A 64 10.42 19.91 -5.20
N ARG A 65 11.62 20.14 -5.71
CA ARG A 65 12.81 20.00 -4.86
C ARG A 65 12.88 21.20 -3.94
N TRP A 66 12.72 20.97 -2.63
CA TRP A 66 12.64 22.05 -1.65
C TRP A 66 13.83 23.03 -1.76
N GLN A 67 15.05 22.51 -1.94
CA GLN A 67 16.27 23.31 -2.07
C GLN A 67 16.28 24.29 -3.27
N ASP A 68 15.51 24.01 -4.33
CA ASP A 68 15.43 24.92 -5.48
C ASP A 68 14.55 26.12 -5.17
N PHE A 69 13.46 25.90 -4.43
CA PHE A 69 12.51 26.94 -4.06
C PHE A 69 12.94 27.71 -2.82
N GLU A 70 13.69 27.07 -1.92
CA GLU A 70 14.23 27.66 -0.69
C GLU A 70 15.74 27.34 -0.55
N PRO A 71 16.61 28.02 -1.34
CA PRO A 71 18.05 27.77 -1.32
C PRO A 71 18.74 28.13 0.00
N GLU A 72 18.18 29.08 0.76
CA GLU A 72 18.61 29.42 2.12
C GLU A 72 17.36 29.51 3.02
N PRO A 73 17.48 29.21 4.33
CA PRO A 73 16.31 29.24 5.21
C PRO A 73 15.60 30.59 5.18
N GLY A 74 14.31 30.59 4.81
CA GLY A 74 13.51 31.82 4.74
C GLY A 74 13.63 32.61 3.44
N ARG A 75 14.54 32.23 2.54
CA ARG A 75 14.77 32.93 1.26
C ARG A 75 14.27 32.08 0.12
N TYR A 76 13.21 32.55 -0.53
CA TYR A 76 12.57 31.83 -1.63
C TYR A 76 13.05 32.33 -2.99
N ASP A 77 13.28 31.40 -3.93
CA ASP A 77 13.57 31.73 -5.34
C ASP A 77 12.26 32.04 -6.06
N GLU A 78 11.98 33.34 -6.26
CA GLU A 78 10.77 33.81 -6.95
C GLU A 78 10.70 33.36 -8.42
N ARG A 79 11.85 33.09 -9.06
CA ARG A 79 11.88 32.54 -10.42
C ARG A 79 11.38 31.09 -10.42
N CYS A 80 11.73 30.26 -9.44
CA CYS A 80 11.19 28.91 -9.33
C CYS A 80 9.67 28.92 -9.09
N LEU A 81 9.15 29.86 -8.28
CA LEU A 81 7.70 30.05 -8.09
C LEU A 81 7.00 30.52 -9.39
N ALA A 82 7.62 31.43 -10.15
CA ALA A 82 7.10 31.86 -11.44
C ALA A 82 7.08 30.70 -12.48
N ARG A 83 8.13 29.88 -12.50
CA ARG A 83 8.22 28.65 -13.32
C ARG A 83 7.11 27.67 -12.95
N LEU A 84 6.81 27.50 -11.67
CA LEU A 84 5.68 26.66 -11.23
C LEU A 84 4.35 27.18 -11.79
N ALA A 85 4.10 28.48 -11.71
CA ALA A 85 2.89 29.07 -12.30
C ALA A 85 2.83 28.89 -13.83
N GLU A 86 3.97 29.00 -14.52
CA GLU A 86 4.07 28.78 -15.96
C GLU A 86 3.71 27.32 -16.35
N LEU A 87 4.29 26.34 -15.64
CA LEU A 87 3.96 24.91 -15.84
C LEU A 87 2.48 24.61 -15.60
N LEU A 88 1.89 25.20 -14.57
CA LEU A 88 0.46 25.05 -14.28
C LEU A 88 -0.40 25.70 -15.37
N GLY A 89 0.03 26.84 -15.91
CA GLY A 89 -0.56 27.46 -17.10
C GLY A 89 -0.58 26.50 -18.29
N TRP A 90 0.54 25.86 -18.60
CA TRP A 90 0.64 24.89 -19.70
C TRP A 90 -0.17 23.62 -19.45
N CYS A 91 -0.25 23.15 -18.20
CA CYS A 91 -1.15 22.05 -17.83
C CYS A 91 -2.60 22.43 -18.10
N ARG A 92 -3.03 23.63 -17.66
CA ARG A 92 -4.38 24.14 -17.85
C ARG A 92 -4.76 24.32 -19.31
N GLU A 93 -3.87 24.88 -20.13
CA GLU A 93 -4.06 25.02 -21.59
C GLU A 93 -4.35 23.67 -22.26
N ARG A 94 -3.72 22.61 -21.75
CA ARG A 94 -3.91 21.23 -22.22
C ARG A 94 -5.01 20.50 -21.45
N GLY A 95 -5.62 21.11 -20.44
CA GLY A 95 -6.58 20.52 -19.51
C GLY A 95 -6.03 19.40 -18.61
N LEU A 96 -4.70 19.23 -18.52
CA LEU A 96 -4.06 18.17 -17.72
C LEU A 96 -4.23 18.46 -16.23
N ALA A 97 -4.65 17.45 -15.49
CA ALA A 97 -4.69 17.50 -14.03
C ALA A 97 -3.26 17.52 -13.49
N ALA A 98 -2.89 18.60 -12.81
CA ALA A 98 -1.57 18.80 -12.24
C ALA A 98 -1.49 18.21 -10.85
N HIS A 99 -0.46 17.41 -10.58
CA HIS A 99 -0.26 16.77 -9.29
C HIS A 99 1.13 17.10 -8.71
N PRO A 100 1.28 18.24 -8.00
CA PRO A 100 2.54 18.65 -7.39
C PRO A 100 2.86 17.86 -6.11
N ALA A 101 4.10 17.37 -5.99
CA ALA A 101 4.66 16.82 -4.76
C ALA A 101 5.61 17.80 -4.07
N LEU A 102 5.27 18.21 -2.85
CA LEU A 102 5.95 19.30 -2.11
C LEU A 102 7.36 18.92 -1.67
N PHE A 103 7.52 17.87 -0.87
CA PHE A 103 8.79 17.53 -0.26
C PHE A 103 9.44 16.34 -0.96
N VAL A 104 10.30 16.64 -1.93
CA VAL A 104 11.11 15.61 -2.62
C VAL A 104 12.33 15.31 -1.76
N GLY A 105 12.15 14.46 -0.74
CA GLY A 105 13.25 13.99 0.11
C GLY A 105 13.96 12.79 -0.49
N TRP A 106 13.23 11.80 -0.99
CA TRP A 106 13.77 10.62 -1.64
C TRP A 106 13.40 10.62 -3.13
N MET A 107 14.39 10.38 -4.00
CA MET A 107 14.21 10.40 -5.45
C MET A 107 15.30 9.56 -6.14
N SER A 108 14.89 8.53 -6.88
CA SER A 108 15.78 7.70 -7.71
C SER A 108 17.06 7.22 -7.01
N GLY A 109 16.92 6.77 -5.76
CA GLY A 109 18.02 6.27 -4.93
C GLY A 109 18.93 7.33 -4.32
N ALA A 110 18.52 8.61 -4.31
CA ALA A 110 19.23 9.70 -3.63
C ALA A 110 18.33 10.48 -2.67
N ILE A 111 18.96 11.02 -1.62
CA ILE A 111 18.33 11.94 -0.67
C ILE A 111 18.56 13.39 -1.15
N MET A 112 17.49 14.15 -1.34
CA MET A 112 17.49 15.49 -1.94
C MET A 112 17.00 16.56 -0.97
N TRP A 113 17.54 16.55 0.25
CA TRP A 113 17.23 17.58 1.23
C TRP A 113 18.09 18.84 1.08
N PRO A 114 17.54 20.03 1.42
CA PRO A 114 18.33 21.25 1.44
C PRO A 114 19.57 21.11 2.33
N ALA A 115 20.73 21.52 1.83
CA ALA A 115 22.01 21.41 2.56
C ALA A 115 21.96 22.11 3.93
N TRP A 116 21.24 23.23 4.02
CA TRP A 116 21.06 23.99 5.26
C TRP A 116 20.24 23.26 6.33
N ARG A 117 19.63 22.09 6.05
CA ARG A 117 19.04 21.26 7.11
C ARG A 117 20.07 20.85 8.16
N ALA A 118 21.35 20.76 7.78
CA ALA A 118 22.48 20.51 8.68
C ALA A 118 22.25 19.28 9.61
N GLY A 119 21.72 18.18 9.04
CA GLY A 119 21.46 16.93 9.77
C GLY A 119 20.22 16.91 10.66
N ARG A 120 19.44 18.00 10.71
CA ARG A 120 18.17 18.04 11.46
C ARG A 120 17.12 17.12 10.84
N ASN A 121 16.33 16.49 11.70
CA ASN A 121 15.24 15.61 11.29
C ASN A 121 14.07 16.42 10.75
N VAL A 122 13.66 16.17 9.50
CA VAL A 122 12.61 16.97 8.82
C VAL A 122 11.23 16.86 9.50
N PHE A 123 10.95 15.74 10.16
CA PHE A 123 9.64 15.45 10.74
C PHE A 123 9.53 15.86 12.22
N ALA A 124 10.64 15.96 12.93
CA ALA A 124 10.66 16.15 14.38
C ALA A 124 11.36 17.43 14.85
N ASP A 125 12.31 17.97 14.09
CA ASP A 125 13.01 19.19 14.49
C ASP A 125 12.09 20.41 14.31
N PRO A 126 11.84 21.21 15.36
CA PRO A 126 10.90 22.33 15.29
C PRO A 126 11.24 23.36 14.21
N PHE A 127 12.53 23.61 13.94
CA PHE A 127 12.93 24.52 12.87
C PHE A 127 12.58 23.93 11.52
N MET A 128 12.86 22.64 11.28
CA MET A 128 12.54 22.00 10.00
C MET A 128 11.02 21.93 9.76
N VAL A 129 10.24 21.63 10.80
CA VAL A 129 8.77 21.65 10.74
C VAL A 129 8.28 23.06 10.35
N GLU A 130 8.79 24.10 11.00
CA GLU A 130 8.36 25.48 10.71
C GLU A 130 8.77 25.94 9.31
N ARG A 131 10.00 25.62 8.87
CA ARG A 131 10.42 25.89 7.48
C ARG A 131 9.56 25.13 6.48
N GLY A 132 9.22 23.88 6.78
CA GLY A 132 8.34 23.06 5.96
C GLY A 132 6.96 23.69 5.81
N ARG A 133 6.35 24.13 6.92
CA ARG A 133 5.07 24.86 6.88
C ARG A 133 5.18 26.12 6.02
N ALA A 134 6.21 26.93 6.21
CA ALA A 134 6.41 28.14 5.44
C ALA A 134 6.57 27.86 3.93
N PHE A 135 7.34 26.83 3.56
CA PHE A 135 7.47 26.40 2.16
C PHE A 135 6.15 25.90 1.58
N ALA A 136 5.42 25.05 2.32
CA ALA A 136 4.10 24.55 1.91
C ALA A 136 3.11 25.70 1.65
N ARG A 137 3.12 26.75 2.49
CA ARG A 137 2.34 27.97 2.29
C ARG A 137 2.72 28.74 1.03
N ARG A 138 4.03 28.96 0.80
CA ARG A 138 4.52 29.66 -0.40
C ARG A 138 4.12 28.92 -1.68
N VAL A 139 4.24 27.60 -1.70
CA VAL A 139 3.79 26.78 -2.82
C VAL A 139 2.27 26.85 -2.95
N ALA A 140 1.51 26.63 -1.87
CA ALA A 140 0.04 26.67 -1.89
C ALA A 140 -0.51 27.99 -2.45
N ALA A 141 0.10 29.13 -2.08
CA ALA A 141 -0.24 30.43 -2.63
C ALA A 141 0.00 30.53 -4.15
N ALA A 142 1.07 29.89 -4.67
CA ALA A 142 1.33 29.80 -6.12
C ALA A 142 0.41 28.81 -6.84
N LEU A 143 -0.08 27.76 -6.14
CA LEU A 143 -1.02 26.78 -6.69
C LEU A 143 -2.47 27.32 -6.73
N ALA A 144 -2.88 28.13 -5.75
CA ALA A 144 -4.27 28.55 -5.55
C ALA A 144 -4.94 29.21 -6.80
N PRO A 145 -4.25 30.04 -7.60
CA PRO A 145 -4.81 30.59 -8.85
C PRO A 145 -5.14 29.54 -9.92
N PHE A 146 -4.66 28.31 -9.76
CA PHE A 146 -4.87 27.17 -10.65
C PHE A 146 -5.68 26.05 -9.98
N ALA A 147 -6.48 26.38 -8.96
CA ALA A 147 -7.27 25.40 -8.20
C ALA A 147 -8.16 24.50 -9.08
N ASP A 148 -8.57 24.97 -10.26
CA ASP A 148 -9.31 24.20 -11.28
C ASP A 148 -8.47 23.13 -11.99
N THR A 149 -7.14 23.27 -11.97
CA THR A 149 -6.17 22.40 -12.65
C THR A 149 -5.48 21.42 -11.69
N ILE A 150 -5.33 21.76 -10.41
CA ILE A 150 -4.66 20.92 -9.41
C ILE A 150 -5.53 19.74 -9.00
N LEU A 151 -5.08 18.51 -9.28
CA LEU A 151 -5.74 17.27 -8.85
C LEU A 151 -5.76 17.14 -7.33
N ALA A 152 -4.56 17.20 -6.75
CA ALA A 152 -4.28 17.08 -5.32
C ALA A 152 -2.85 17.58 -5.06
N VAL A 153 -2.60 18.08 -3.85
CA VAL A 153 -1.27 18.44 -3.35
C VAL A 153 -0.72 17.23 -2.59
N ASP A 154 0.42 16.73 -3.04
CA ASP A 154 1.12 15.63 -2.40
C ASP A 154 2.12 16.15 -1.37
N GLN A 155 2.08 15.59 -0.16
CA GLN A 155 3.06 15.88 0.87
C GLN A 155 4.49 15.68 0.37
N GLY A 156 4.76 14.68 -0.47
CA GLY A 156 6.12 14.47 -0.96
C GLY A 156 6.28 13.16 -1.71
N ASN A 157 7.52 12.80 -1.98
CA ASN A 157 7.82 11.52 -2.63
C ASN A 157 8.50 10.55 -1.65
N GLU A 158 7.88 9.41 -1.43
CA GLU A 158 8.39 8.28 -0.63
C GLU A 158 9.00 8.74 0.70
N LEU A 159 8.31 9.64 1.41
CA LEU A 159 8.80 10.22 2.66
C LEU A 159 9.04 9.15 3.74
N CYS A 160 8.35 8.02 3.63
CA CYS A 160 8.52 6.84 4.46
C CYS A 160 9.82 6.05 4.22
N CYS A 161 10.51 6.25 3.10
CA CYS A 161 11.81 5.63 2.81
C CYS A 161 12.98 6.35 3.48
N LEU A 162 12.76 7.56 4.00
CA LEU A 162 13.84 8.40 4.50
C LEU A 162 14.32 7.97 5.88
N PRO A 163 15.64 8.06 6.16
CA PRO A 163 16.17 7.79 7.50
C PRO A 163 15.52 8.65 8.59
N ASP A 164 15.22 9.91 8.28
CA ASP A 164 14.47 10.83 9.12
C ASP A 164 13.16 10.22 9.64
N SER A 165 12.48 9.43 8.82
CA SER A 165 11.21 8.82 9.15
C SER A 165 11.36 7.80 10.28
N GLY A 166 12.31 6.87 10.13
CA GLY A 166 12.58 5.84 11.13
C GLY A 166 13.12 6.38 12.44
N GLN A 167 13.78 7.54 12.39
CA GLN A 167 14.35 8.24 13.56
C GLN A 167 13.32 9.11 14.29
N ALA A 168 12.27 9.56 13.60
CA ALA A 168 11.19 10.31 14.23
C ALA A 168 10.21 9.37 14.94
N SER A 169 9.64 9.83 16.05
CA SER A 169 8.53 9.11 16.67
C SER A 169 7.31 9.15 15.71
N PRO A 170 6.48 8.10 15.70
CA PRO A 170 5.25 8.10 14.89
C PRO A 170 4.33 9.29 15.20
N ALA A 171 4.31 9.74 16.46
CA ALA A 171 3.56 10.93 16.86
C ALA A 171 4.11 12.22 16.24
N ALA A 172 5.44 12.36 16.11
CA ALA A 172 6.05 13.49 15.42
C ALA A 172 5.72 13.49 13.92
N VAL A 173 5.75 12.32 13.26
CA VAL A 173 5.33 12.19 11.85
C VAL A 173 3.86 12.58 11.66
N ALA A 174 2.97 12.12 12.54
CA ALA A 174 1.55 12.50 12.50
C ALA A 174 1.35 14.01 12.74
N ALA A 175 2.07 14.61 13.69
CA ALA A 175 2.02 16.05 13.95
C ALA A 175 2.55 16.86 12.76
N TRP A 176 3.62 16.39 12.10
CA TRP A 176 4.13 16.99 10.87
C TRP A 176 3.08 16.95 9.76
N CYS A 177 2.40 15.81 9.56
CA CYS A 177 1.32 15.68 8.58
C CYS A 177 0.22 16.72 8.82
N ALA A 178 -0.25 16.84 10.07
CA ALA A 178 -1.26 17.82 10.44
C ALA A 178 -0.79 19.25 10.14
N ALA A 179 0.44 19.58 10.52
CA ALA A 179 1.01 20.92 10.38
C ALA A 179 1.18 21.34 8.91
N ILE A 180 1.71 20.44 8.07
CA ILE A 180 1.88 20.69 6.63
C ILE A 180 0.54 20.78 5.91
N ASN A 181 -0.39 19.86 6.18
CA ASN A 181 -1.70 19.87 5.53
C ASN A 181 -2.52 21.10 5.92
N ALA A 182 -2.45 21.52 7.19
CA ALA A 182 -3.07 22.76 7.64
C ALA A 182 -2.44 23.99 6.95
N ALA A 183 -1.11 24.03 6.87
CA ALA A 183 -0.39 25.11 6.19
C ALA A 183 -0.79 25.26 4.71
N VAL A 184 -0.91 24.15 3.96
CA VAL A 184 -1.42 24.20 2.58
C VAL A 184 -2.82 24.79 2.52
N ARG A 185 -3.71 24.36 3.43
CA ARG A 185 -5.10 24.81 3.46
C ARG A 185 -5.31 26.23 3.99
N GLU A 186 -4.32 26.86 4.62
CA GLU A 186 -4.38 28.29 4.96
C GLU A 186 -4.45 29.15 3.69
N ASP A 187 -3.63 28.85 2.69
CA ASP A 187 -3.57 29.64 1.44
C ASP A 187 -4.35 28.98 0.27
N TYR A 188 -4.58 27.66 0.32
CA TYR A 188 -5.43 26.92 -0.61
C TYR A 188 -6.46 26.02 0.13
N PRO A 189 -7.55 26.59 0.68
CA PRO A 189 -8.49 25.86 1.54
C PRO A 189 -9.16 24.63 0.94
N GLY A 190 -9.37 24.63 -0.38
CA GLY A 190 -10.00 23.52 -1.11
C GLY A 190 -9.05 22.39 -1.52
N ALA A 191 -7.76 22.48 -1.20
CA ALA A 191 -6.77 21.50 -1.62
C ALA A 191 -7.12 20.09 -1.11
N LEU A 192 -7.18 19.14 -2.05
CA LEU A 192 -7.11 17.72 -1.72
C LEU A 192 -5.67 17.37 -1.35
N MET A 193 -5.48 16.71 -0.21
CA MET A 193 -4.17 16.31 0.29
C MET A 193 -3.97 14.80 0.12
N ILE A 194 -2.85 14.41 -0.47
CA ILE A 194 -2.41 13.00 -0.52
C ILE A 194 -1.07 12.85 0.20
N SER A 195 -0.88 11.69 0.80
CA SER A 195 0.43 11.24 1.27
C SER A 195 1.08 10.33 0.25
N GLY A 196 2.10 10.84 -0.46
CA GLY A 196 2.88 10.17 -1.50
C GLY A 196 3.88 9.16 -0.97
N ASN A 197 3.39 8.14 -0.24
CA ASN A 197 4.18 7.07 0.33
C ASN A 197 3.99 5.73 -0.39
N GLU A 198 4.90 4.81 -0.11
CA GLU A 198 4.98 3.49 -0.71
C GLU A 198 4.62 2.35 0.27
N HIS A 199 4.79 1.11 -0.18
CA HIS A 199 4.42 -0.12 0.52
C HIS A 199 5.08 -0.35 1.89
N ASN A 200 6.15 0.37 2.29
CA ASN A 200 6.71 0.29 3.64
C ASN A 200 5.73 0.67 4.73
N GLN A 201 4.70 1.46 4.43
CA GLN A 201 3.60 1.69 5.38
C GLN A 201 2.90 0.38 5.78
N VAL A 202 2.97 -0.66 4.95
CA VAL A 202 2.41 -1.99 5.22
C VAL A 202 3.45 -2.92 5.82
N ILE A 203 4.65 -2.95 5.24
CA ILE A 203 5.67 -3.98 5.53
C ILE A 203 6.68 -3.60 6.61
N SER A 204 6.69 -2.34 7.06
CA SER A 204 7.59 -1.89 8.12
C SER A 204 6.93 -0.85 9.03
N ASP A 205 7.61 -0.52 10.13
CA ASP A 205 7.25 0.62 10.97
C ASP A 205 8.21 1.76 10.67
N SER A 206 8.00 2.48 9.57
CA SER A 206 8.80 3.65 9.20
C SER A 206 8.40 4.90 9.99
N GLY A 207 7.28 4.88 10.71
CA GLY A 207 6.67 6.06 11.35
C GLY A 207 5.49 6.62 10.54
N TRP A 208 5.45 6.37 9.23
CA TRP A 208 4.28 6.63 8.40
C TRP A 208 3.34 5.44 8.45
N ARG A 209 2.25 5.60 9.20
CA ARG A 209 1.29 4.53 9.46
C ARG A 209 -0.01 4.78 8.72
N LEU A 210 -0.59 3.72 8.17
CA LEU A 210 -1.93 3.80 7.58
C LEU A 210 -2.92 4.23 8.66
N GLY A 211 -3.75 5.24 8.35
CA GLY A 211 -4.71 5.82 9.30
C GLY A 211 -4.15 6.86 10.28
N ALA A 212 -2.84 7.13 10.30
CA ALA A 212 -2.21 8.11 11.20
C ALA A 212 -1.61 9.32 10.47
N GLN A 213 -2.29 9.79 9.42
CA GLN A 213 -1.81 10.86 8.54
C GLN A 213 -2.86 11.99 8.49
N PRO A 214 -3.04 12.72 9.61
CA PRO A 214 -4.13 13.67 9.78
C PRO A 214 -4.13 14.76 8.70
N GLY A 215 -5.32 15.06 8.20
CA GLY A 215 -5.53 16.06 7.16
C GLY A 215 -5.33 15.55 5.73
N CYS A 216 -4.84 14.33 5.50
CA CYS A 216 -4.84 13.70 4.18
C CYS A 216 -6.25 13.23 3.83
N ASP A 217 -6.69 13.47 2.59
CA ASP A 217 -8.00 13.03 2.08
C ASP A 217 -7.91 11.68 1.37
N LEU A 218 -6.70 11.33 0.91
CA LEU A 218 -6.40 10.07 0.26
C LEU A 218 -4.95 9.64 0.53
N LEU A 219 -4.65 8.38 0.25
CA LEU A 219 -3.32 7.78 0.34
C LEU A 219 -2.81 7.46 -1.07
N SER A 220 -1.51 7.27 -1.22
CA SER A 220 -0.93 6.63 -2.39
C SER A 220 -0.48 5.20 -2.08
N MET A 221 -0.21 4.46 -3.14
CA MET A 221 0.59 3.25 -3.06
C MET A 221 1.59 3.19 -4.19
N HIS A 222 2.85 2.88 -3.83
CA HIS A 222 3.92 2.56 -4.77
C HIS A 222 4.48 1.18 -4.47
N ALA A 223 4.72 0.41 -5.53
CA ALA A 223 5.46 -0.83 -5.44
C ALA A 223 6.02 -1.20 -6.82
N TYR A 224 7.21 -1.80 -6.80
CA TYR A 224 7.89 -2.31 -7.98
C TYR A 224 8.22 -3.78 -7.77
N PRO A 225 8.18 -4.63 -8.80
CA PRO A 225 8.35 -6.08 -8.68
C PRO A 225 9.82 -6.49 -8.49
N VAL A 226 10.46 -6.03 -7.41
CA VAL A 226 11.83 -6.42 -7.00
C VAL A 226 11.75 -7.38 -5.81
N PRO A 227 12.17 -8.66 -5.95
CA PRO A 227 12.00 -9.67 -4.90
C PRO A 227 12.50 -9.28 -3.50
N THR A 228 13.58 -8.50 -3.41
CA THR A 228 14.20 -8.11 -2.14
C THR A 228 13.60 -6.87 -1.49
N TRP A 229 12.67 -6.18 -2.16
CA TRP A 229 11.98 -5.02 -1.59
C TRP A 229 10.72 -5.42 -0.81
N HIS A 230 10.32 -6.68 -0.93
CA HIS A 230 9.13 -7.22 -0.30
C HIS A 230 9.50 -8.28 0.75
N PRO A 231 8.62 -8.56 1.72
CA PRO A 231 8.85 -9.61 2.71
C PRO A 231 8.65 -11.03 2.14
N LEU A 232 8.40 -11.17 0.83
CA LEU A 232 8.19 -12.43 0.11
C LEU A 232 9.07 -12.47 -1.15
N GLY A 233 9.74 -13.59 -1.37
CA GLY A 233 10.40 -13.89 -2.64
C GLY A 233 9.40 -14.33 -3.72
N PHE A 234 9.74 -14.08 -4.99
CA PHE A 234 9.00 -14.53 -6.17
C PHE A 234 9.94 -14.67 -7.36
N ASP A 235 9.49 -15.36 -8.40
CA ASP A 235 10.31 -15.70 -9.57
C ASP A 235 9.88 -14.91 -10.83
N GLY A 236 10.21 -13.62 -10.82
CA GLY A 236 10.03 -12.68 -11.93
C GLY A 236 8.61 -12.18 -12.16
N LEU A 237 8.46 -11.32 -13.19
CA LEU A 237 7.21 -10.62 -13.54
C LEU A 237 6.02 -11.54 -13.88
N THR A 238 6.30 -12.75 -14.37
CA THR A 238 5.27 -13.72 -14.76
C THR A 238 4.85 -14.62 -13.60
N ASP A 239 5.41 -14.43 -12.41
CA ASP A 239 4.94 -15.10 -11.21
C ASP A 239 3.64 -14.45 -10.74
N PRO A 240 2.52 -15.20 -10.63
CA PRO A 240 1.28 -14.66 -10.09
C PRO A 240 1.45 -14.04 -8.70
N LEU A 241 2.39 -14.50 -7.87
CA LEU A 241 2.65 -13.86 -6.57
C LEU A 241 3.16 -12.42 -6.75
N ALA A 242 4.11 -12.20 -7.66
CA ALA A 242 4.63 -10.86 -7.97
C ALA A 242 3.52 -9.91 -8.45
N GLN A 243 2.57 -10.46 -9.22
CA GLN A 243 1.43 -9.72 -9.78
C GLN A 243 0.36 -9.36 -8.73
N GLU A 244 0.35 -10.02 -7.57
CA GLU A 244 -0.64 -9.77 -6.51
C GLU A 244 -0.11 -8.84 -5.40
N LEU A 245 1.19 -8.51 -5.37
CA LEU A 245 1.77 -7.64 -4.34
C LEU A 245 1.18 -6.23 -4.34
N LEU A 246 1.29 -5.50 -5.46
CA LEU A 246 0.76 -4.14 -5.57
C LEU A 246 -0.77 -4.09 -5.35
N PRO A 247 -1.60 -4.96 -5.96
CA PRO A 247 -3.03 -5.02 -5.65
C PRO A 247 -3.32 -5.24 -4.16
N CYS A 248 -2.55 -6.10 -3.48
CA CYS A 248 -2.72 -6.33 -2.04
C CYS A 248 -2.37 -5.08 -1.23
N TYR A 249 -1.28 -4.38 -1.55
CA TYR A 249 -0.93 -3.13 -0.88
C TYR A 249 -1.99 -2.04 -1.10
N VAL A 250 -2.55 -1.95 -2.32
CA VAL A 250 -3.70 -1.09 -2.63
C VAL A 250 -4.89 -1.45 -1.73
N ALA A 251 -5.22 -2.73 -1.58
CA ALA A 251 -6.31 -3.16 -0.70
C ALA A 251 -6.05 -2.79 0.77
N CYS A 252 -4.80 -2.90 1.25
CA CYS A 252 -4.40 -2.46 2.58
C CYS A 252 -4.67 -0.97 2.78
N ALA A 253 -4.18 -0.10 1.89
CA ALA A 253 -4.44 1.34 2.00
C ALA A 253 -5.92 1.69 1.83
N ARG A 254 -6.64 0.97 0.95
CA ARG A 254 -8.07 1.20 0.69
C ARG A 254 -8.94 0.98 1.92
N ALA A 255 -8.51 0.12 2.85
CA ALA A 255 -9.19 -0.09 4.13
C ALA A 255 -9.21 1.17 5.02
N PHE A 256 -8.28 2.12 4.80
CA PHE A 256 -8.15 3.34 5.59
C PHE A 256 -8.68 4.58 4.88
N ALA A 257 -8.47 4.70 3.57
CA ALA A 257 -8.83 5.88 2.80
C ALA A 257 -8.98 5.55 1.30
N PRO A 258 -9.45 6.46 0.44
CA PRO A 258 -9.21 6.36 -0.99
C PRO A 258 -7.72 6.22 -1.31
N VAL A 259 -7.37 5.48 -2.37
CA VAL A 259 -5.98 5.19 -2.71
C VAL A 259 -5.70 5.39 -4.20
N LEU A 260 -4.64 6.14 -4.49
CA LEU A 260 -4.10 6.33 -5.85
C LEU A 260 -2.89 5.41 -6.06
N VAL A 261 -2.86 4.65 -7.15
CA VAL A 261 -1.61 3.98 -7.58
C VAL A 261 -0.74 5.07 -8.22
N GLN A 262 0.06 5.72 -7.39
CA GLN A 262 0.70 6.99 -7.73
C GLN A 262 2.08 6.80 -8.38
N GLU A 263 2.70 5.63 -8.19
CA GLU A 263 3.99 5.31 -8.78
C GLU A 263 4.14 3.79 -8.82
N PHE A 264 4.46 3.26 -9.99
CA PHE A 264 4.70 1.84 -10.25
C PHE A 264 5.37 1.68 -11.62
N GLY A 265 5.93 0.50 -11.87
CA GLY A 265 6.54 0.17 -13.14
C GLY A 265 7.07 -1.26 -13.13
N THR A 266 7.83 -1.60 -14.16
CA THR A 266 8.40 -2.95 -14.34
C THR A 266 9.83 -3.08 -13.84
N ILE A 267 10.51 -1.96 -13.58
CA ILE A 267 11.86 -1.77 -13.02
C ILE A 267 12.96 -2.71 -13.55
N VAL A 268 13.93 -2.18 -14.30
CA VAL A 268 15.10 -2.94 -14.86
C VAL A 268 14.71 -4.26 -15.57
N THR A 269 13.49 -4.35 -16.10
CA THR A 269 13.03 -5.49 -16.88
C THR A 269 12.58 -5.01 -18.26
N PHE A 270 13.16 -5.59 -19.30
CA PHE A 270 12.97 -5.16 -20.68
C PHE A 270 12.32 -6.24 -21.56
N GLY A 271 11.88 -7.35 -20.96
CA GLY A 271 11.23 -8.44 -21.68
C GLY A 271 9.81 -8.06 -22.09
N THR A 272 9.56 -7.89 -23.39
CA THR A 272 8.25 -7.46 -23.93
C THR A 272 7.09 -8.32 -23.40
N GLY A 273 7.21 -9.64 -23.48
CA GLY A 273 6.13 -10.55 -23.06
C GLY A 273 5.94 -10.58 -21.55
N GLN A 274 7.02 -10.47 -20.77
CA GLN A 274 6.98 -10.43 -19.32
C GLN A 274 6.32 -9.15 -18.80
N GLN A 275 6.68 -8.01 -19.38
CA GLN A 275 6.09 -6.71 -19.05
C GLN A 275 4.59 -6.68 -19.39
N ASP A 276 4.23 -7.10 -20.61
CA ASP A 276 2.83 -7.13 -21.03
C ASP A 276 1.99 -8.06 -20.13
N ALA A 277 2.48 -9.27 -19.84
CA ALA A 277 1.80 -10.20 -18.95
C ALA A 277 1.61 -9.64 -17.53
N TYR A 278 2.63 -8.96 -17.00
CA TYR A 278 2.57 -8.32 -15.69
C TYR A 278 1.51 -7.22 -15.65
N LEU A 279 1.54 -6.29 -16.61
CA LEU A 279 0.60 -5.16 -16.65
C LEU A 279 -0.85 -5.60 -16.85
N ARG A 280 -1.08 -6.61 -17.71
CA ARG A 280 -2.41 -7.19 -17.90
C ARG A 280 -2.95 -7.86 -16.64
N ALA A 281 -2.09 -8.36 -15.76
CA ALA A 281 -2.50 -8.92 -14.48
C ALA A 281 -2.72 -7.83 -13.41
N ILE A 282 -1.74 -6.93 -13.22
CA ILE A 282 -1.74 -6.01 -12.08
C ILE A 282 -2.75 -4.87 -12.19
N LEU A 283 -2.98 -4.32 -13.39
CA LEU A 283 -3.79 -3.11 -13.56
C LEU A 283 -5.27 -3.38 -13.23
N PRO A 284 -5.91 -4.44 -13.77
CA PRO A 284 -7.27 -4.79 -13.37
C PRO A 284 -7.36 -5.20 -11.89
N ALA A 285 -6.35 -5.89 -11.35
CA ALA A 285 -6.35 -6.30 -9.96
C ALA A 285 -6.25 -5.11 -8.99
N CYS A 286 -5.45 -4.08 -9.31
CA CYS A 286 -5.40 -2.83 -8.55
C CYS A 286 -6.72 -2.06 -8.63
N TRP A 287 -7.36 -2.02 -9.81
CA TRP A 287 -8.70 -1.44 -9.96
C TRP A 287 -9.70 -2.17 -9.05
N ASP A 288 -9.72 -3.49 -9.10
CA ASP A 288 -10.61 -4.32 -8.28
C ASP A 288 -10.32 -4.15 -6.77
N ALA A 289 -9.06 -3.92 -6.38
CA ALA A 289 -8.66 -3.61 -5.01
C ALA A 289 -9.07 -2.19 -4.53
N GLY A 290 -9.57 -1.35 -5.44
CA GLY A 290 -10.12 -0.03 -5.12
C GLY A 290 -9.23 1.16 -5.46
N ALA A 291 -8.22 0.99 -6.31
CA ALA A 291 -7.43 2.10 -6.84
C ALA A 291 -8.32 3.12 -7.55
N ASN A 292 -8.11 4.40 -7.28
CA ASN A 292 -8.89 5.50 -7.87
C ASN A 292 -8.18 6.24 -9.01
N GLY A 293 -6.98 5.80 -9.39
CA GLY A 293 -6.17 6.29 -10.52
C GLY A 293 -4.82 5.58 -10.62
N PHE A 294 -4.08 5.86 -11.69
CA PHE A 294 -2.83 5.18 -12.07
C PHE A 294 -1.83 6.16 -12.69
N LEU A 295 -0.66 6.28 -12.08
CA LEU A 295 0.43 7.13 -12.56
C LEU A 295 1.70 6.28 -12.72
N TRP A 296 2.16 6.14 -13.96
CA TRP A 296 3.37 5.37 -14.30
C TRP A 296 4.64 6.08 -13.83
N TRP A 297 5.67 5.34 -13.40
CA TRP A 297 7.00 5.88 -13.18
C TRP A 297 7.97 5.41 -14.27
N CYS A 298 8.48 6.29 -15.14
CA CYS A 298 8.14 7.71 -15.35
C CYS A 298 7.75 7.98 -16.81
N LEU A 299 7.40 9.21 -17.20
CA LEU A 299 6.94 9.47 -18.58
C LEU A 299 7.98 9.02 -19.62
N ARG A 300 9.24 9.47 -19.48
CA ARG A 300 10.30 9.35 -20.49
C ARG A 300 11.62 8.89 -19.85
N ASP A 301 12.41 8.13 -20.61
CA ASP A 301 13.80 7.83 -20.25
C ASP A 301 14.64 9.13 -20.04
N ILE A 302 15.40 9.16 -18.95
CA ILE A 302 16.16 10.33 -18.50
C ILE A 302 17.64 10.12 -18.85
N ARG A 303 18.17 11.03 -19.67
CA ARG A 303 19.57 11.01 -20.16
C ARG A 303 20.49 11.98 -19.43
N ALA A 304 19.96 12.70 -18.44
CA ALA A 304 20.71 13.69 -17.69
C ALA A 304 21.94 13.05 -17.02
N ALA A 305 23.14 13.51 -17.37
CA ALA A 305 24.41 12.99 -16.84
C ALA A 305 24.75 13.61 -15.47
N ILE A 306 23.84 13.48 -14.52
CA ILE A 306 23.94 14.00 -13.16
C ILE A 306 23.56 12.94 -12.12
N VAL A 307 23.85 13.18 -10.85
CA VAL A 307 23.32 12.37 -9.74
C VAL A 307 21.80 12.62 -9.64
N PRO A 308 20.95 11.59 -9.53
CA PRO A 308 21.30 10.19 -9.24
C PRO A 308 21.53 9.29 -10.46
N TYR A 309 21.19 9.73 -11.68
CA TYR A 309 21.20 8.88 -12.87
C TYR A 309 22.57 8.33 -13.25
N VAL A 310 23.67 9.03 -12.94
CA VAL A 310 25.03 8.49 -13.17
C VAL A 310 25.48 7.47 -12.13
N VAL A 311 24.83 7.42 -10.96
CA VAL A 311 25.10 6.44 -9.89
C VAL A 311 24.20 5.23 -10.07
N ASN A 312 22.92 5.47 -10.29
CA ASN A 312 21.88 4.46 -10.48
C ASN A 312 21.40 4.50 -11.93
N GLY A 313 22.24 4.02 -12.87
CA GLY A 313 22.00 4.13 -14.32
C GLY A 313 20.63 3.64 -14.80
N PHE A 314 20.06 2.64 -14.12
CA PHE A 314 18.75 2.11 -14.48
C PHE A 314 17.62 3.10 -14.25
N GLU A 315 17.77 4.06 -13.34
CA GLU A 315 16.76 5.10 -13.04
C GLU A 315 16.46 5.96 -14.27
N GLY A 316 17.45 6.14 -15.15
CA GLY A 316 17.28 6.81 -16.44
C GLY A 316 16.51 5.99 -17.47
N THR A 317 16.23 4.71 -17.21
CA THR A 317 15.63 3.77 -18.17
C THR A 317 14.20 3.36 -17.80
N LEU A 318 13.56 4.05 -16.86
CA LEU A 318 12.24 3.72 -16.33
C LEU A 318 11.09 4.39 -17.09
N GLY A 319 11.37 5.09 -18.20
CA GLY A 319 10.36 5.74 -19.01
C GLY A 319 9.31 4.77 -19.55
N LEU A 320 8.07 5.23 -19.66
CA LEU A 320 7.03 4.61 -20.48
C LEU A 320 7.38 4.72 -21.96
N VAL A 321 7.90 5.89 -22.33
CA VAL A 321 8.48 6.15 -23.65
C VAL A 321 10.00 6.21 -23.56
N ASP A 322 10.66 5.88 -24.67
CA ASP A 322 12.08 6.10 -24.85
C ASP A 322 12.42 7.59 -25.04
N GLU A 323 13.71 7.88 -25.21
CA GLU A 323 14.23 9.23 -25.45
C GLU A 323 13.59 9.93 -26.66
N ALA A 324 13.13 9.17 -27.67
CA ALA A 324 12.51 9.68 -28.88
C ALA A 324 10.98 9.87 -28.74
N GLY A 325 10.40 9.48 -27.61
CA GLY A 325 8.98 9.62 -27.34
C GLY A 325 8.15 8.42 -27.83
N LYS A 326 8.81 7.31 -28.19
CA LYS A 326 8.14 6.09 -28.61
C LYS A 326 7.86 5.21 -27.40
N ILE A 327 6.64 4.66 -27.33
CA ILE A 327 6.25 3.70 -26.31
C ILE A 327 7.21 2.51 -26.33
N LYS A 328 7.72 2.13 -25.15
CA LYS A 328 8.64 1.00 -25.05
C LYS A 328 7.90 -0.35 -25.18
N PRO A 329 8.52 -1.35 -25.85
CA PRO A 329 7.85 -2.62 -26.12
C PRO A 329 7.35 -3.33 -24.86
N GLY A 330 6.08 -3.71 -24.85
CA GLY A 330 5.42 -4.43 -23.75
C GLY A 330 4.69 -3.52 -22.78
N LEU A 331 4.81 -2.19 -22.93
CA LEU A 331 4.13 -1.21 -22.09
C LEU A 331 2.82 -0.69 -22.71
N GLU A 332 2.49 -1.11 -23.93
CA GLU A 332 1.26 -0.70 -24.63
C GLU A 332 -0.01 -1.07 -23.84
N SER A 333 0.03 -2.17 -23.09
CA SER A 333 -1.07 -2.63 -22.23
C SER A 333 -1.44 -1.62 -21.13
N PHE A 334 -0.52 -0.77 -20.68
CA PHE A 334 -0.85 0.33 -19.77
C PHE A 334 -1.78 1.35 -20.42
N LEU A 335 -1.50 1.75 -21.66
CA LEU A 335 -2.34 2.70 -22.42
C LEU A 335 -3.67 2.06 -22.85
N GLU A 336 -3.67 0.78 -23.23
CA GLU A 336 -4.90 0.01 -23.46
C GLU A 336 -5.80 0.02 -22.23
N PHE A 337 -5.23 -0.25 -21.05
CA PHE A 337 -5.96 -0.22 -19.80
C PHE A 337 -6.51 1.17 -19.50
N GLY A 338 -5.69 2.23 -19.66
CA GLY A 338 -6.10 3.62 -19.47
C GLY A 338 -7.33 4.01 -20.28
N ARG A 339 -7.36 3.63 -21.57
CA ARG A 339 -8.53 3.85 -22.44
C ARG A 339 -9.79 3.16 -21.90
N SER A 340 -9.66 1.96 -21.34
CA SER A 340 -10.78 1.20 -20.78
C SER A 340 -11.36 1.78 -19.48
N LEU A 341 -10.62 2.63 -18.74
CA LEU A 341 -11.04 3.11 -17.41
C LEU A 341 -12.34 3.91 -17.43
N THR A 342 -12.59 4.66 -18.51
CA THR A 342 -13.79 5.52 -18.62
C THR A 342 -15.09 4.73 -18.63
N GLU A 343 -15.07 3.52 -19.17
CA GLU A 343 -16.22 2.63 -19.33
C GLU A 343 -16.40 1.67 -18.14
N ARG A 344 -15.39 1.53 -17.27
CA ARG A 344 -15.43 0.60 -16.14
C ARG A 344 -16.36 1.08 -15.02
N ALA A 345 -17.21 0.19 -14.53
CA ALA A 345 -17.94 0.43 -13.29
C ALA A 345 -16.97 0.57 -12.10
N ALA A 346 -17.33 1.40 -11.11
CA ALA A 346 -16.54 1.50 -9.89
C ALA A 346 -16.50 0.12 -9.19
N PRO A 347 -15.34 -0.30 -8.66
CA PRO A 347 -15.22 -1.57 -7.96
C PRO A 347 -16.13 -1.57 -6.72
N THR A 348 -16.84 -2.67 -6.51
CA THR A 348 -17.67 -2.86 -5.31
C THR A 348 -16.81 -3.35 -4.16
N ARG A 349 -17.02 -2.81 -2.95
CA ARG A 349 -16.39 -3.31 -1.72
C ARG A 349 -17.10 -4.51 -1.09
N ASP A 350 -18.18 -5.00 -1.70
CA ASP A 350 -18.90 -6.18 -1.24
C ASP A 350 -18.01 -7.42 -1.43
N ALA A 351 -17.35 -7.81 -0.35
CA ALA A 351 -16.38 -8.89 -0.35
C ALA A 351 -16.88 -10.02 0.55
N ARG A 352 -17.12 -11.18 -0.06
CA ARG A 352 -17.45 -12.40 0.68
C ARG A 352 -16.31 -12.88 1.59
N VAL A 353 -15.06 -12.49 1.29
CA VAL A 353 -13.86 -12.87 2.04
C VAL A 353 -12.99 -11.63 2.25
N ALA A 354 -12.52 -11.41 3.48
CA ALA A 354 -11.57 -10.36 3.80
C ALA A 354 -10.38 -10.88 4.63
N LEU A 355 -9.23 -10.21 4.50
CA LEU A 355 -8.08 -10.36 5.37
C LEU A 355 -8.16 -9.32 6.48
N TYR A 356 -7.97 -9.76 7.72
CA TYR A 356 -8.07 -8.88 8.88
C TYR A 356 -6.81 -8.05 9.07
N TRP A 357 -6.99 -6.75 9.23
CA TRP A 357 -5.97 -5.83 9.71
C TRP A 357 -6.25 -5.48 11.19
N PRO A 358 -5.46 -5.99 12.15
CA PRO A 358 -5.67 -5.69 13.57
C PRO A 358 -5.46 -4.21 13.89
N ASP A 359 -6.14 -3.73 14.92
CA ASP A 359 -6.08 -2.35 15.38
C ASP A 359 -4.63 -1.91 15.69
N ALA A 360 -3.84 -2.81 16.29
CA ALA A 360 -2.45 -2.55 16.65
C ALA A 360 -1.47 -3.30 15.75
N TRP A 361 -1.28 -2.80 14.52
CA TRP A 361 -0.34 -3.33 13.52
C TRP A 361 1.12 -2.95 13.79
N TYR A 362 1.34 -1.75 14.33
CA TYR A 362 2.66 -1.13 14.47
C TYR A 362 3.13 -1.14 15.94
N PRO A 363 4.31 -1.68 16.27
CA PRO A 363 4.77 -1.82 17.66
C PRO A 363 5.52 -0.61 18.22
N ARG A 364 6.18 0.22 17.40
CA ARG A 364 7.03 1.31 17.92
C ARG A 364 6.18 2.33 18.69
N ASP A 365 6.58 2.66 19.91
CA ASP A 365 5.85 3.60 20.78
C ASP A 365 4.35 3.25 20.96
N ASN A 366 4.00 1.96 20.87
CA ASN A 366 2.62 1.49 20.96
C ASN A 366 2.49 0.37 22.01
N PRO A 367 2.23 0.72 23.29
CA PRO A 367 2.08 -0.27 24.36
C PRO A 367 0.84 -1.15 24.19
N GLU A 368 -0.11 -0.77 23.33
CA GLU A 368 -1.31 -1.57 23.02
C GLU A 368 -1.05 -2.67 21.99
N CYS A 369 0.14 -2.69 21.37
CA CYS A 369 0.50 -3.71 20.39
C CYS A 369 0.76 -5.07 21.08
N PRO A 370 -0.03 -6.12 20.77
CA PRO A 370 0.12 -7.44 21.41
C PRO A 370 1.33 -8.24 20.89
N GLY A 371 2.32 -7.58 20.29
CA GLY A 371 3.48 -8.21 19.65
C GLY A 371 3.32 -8.45 18.16
N ASN A 372 2.41 -7.72 17.49
CA ASN A 372 2.39 -7.65 16.04
C ASN A 372 3.63 -6.91 15.50
N SER A 373 4.07 -7.30 14.32
CA SER A 373 5.16 -6.66 13.58
C SER A 373 4.75 -6.52 12.11
N PRO A 374 4.84 -5.31 11.51
CA PRO A 374 4.46 -5.12 10.11
C PRO A 374 5.16 -6.09 9.15
N GLY A 375 6.43 -6.40 9.34
CA GLY A 375 7.18 -7.29 8.45
C GLY A 375 6.64 -8.73 8.45
N ASP A 376 6.39 -9.29 9.64
CA ASP A 376 5.85 -10.65 9.77
C ASP A 376 4.38 -10.71 9.37
N ASN A 377 3.58 -9.74 9.83
CA ASN A 377 2.16 -9.70 9.56
C ASN A 377 1.90 -9.46 8.06
N ALA A 378 2.63 -8.55 7.42
CA ALA A 378 2.48 -8.30 5.99
C ALA A 378 2.91 -9.53 5.17
N ARG A 379 3.99 -10.22 5.54
CA ARG A 379 4.41 -11.46 4.87
C ARG A 379 3.29 -12.49 4.80
N ARG A 380 2.63 -12.72 5.94
CA ARG A 380 1.51 -13.67 6.08
C ARG A 380 0.25 -13.18 5.39
N LEU A 381 -0.05 -11.90 5.49
CA LEU A 381 -1.20 -11.28 4.81
C LEU A 381 -1.06 -11.37 3.29
N LEU A 382 0.11 -11.07 2.74
CA LEU A 382 0.39 -11.11 1.30
C LEU A 382 0.28 -12.53 0.73
N ILE A 383 0.83 -13.53 1.44
CA ILE A 383 0.73 -14.92 0.96
C ILE A 383 -0.69 -15.46 1.08
N ALA A 384 -1.42 -15.09 2.14
CA ALA A 384 -2.84 -15.41 2.29
C ALA A 384 -3.67 -14.77 1.17
N HIS A 385 -3.41 -13.49 0.83
CA HIS A 385 -4.02 -12.80 -0.31
C HIS A 385 -3.80 -13.59 -1.61
N HIS A 386 -2.55 -13.94 -1.93
CA HIS A 386 -2.22 -14.73 -3.10
C HIS A 386 -2.97 -16.07 -3.15
N LEU A 387 -2.96 -16.85 -2.06
CA LEU A 387 -3.63 -18.16 -2.02
C LEU A 387 -5.15 -18.04 -2.19
N LEU A 388 -5.78 -17.02 -1.61
CA LEU A 388 -7.20 -16.72 -1.79
C LEU A 388 -7.52 -16.31 -3.24
N ARG A 389 -6.67 -15.49 -3.86
CA ARG A 389 -6.79 -15.10 -5.28
C ARG A 389 -6.69 -16.30 -6.21
N ARG A 390 -5.77 -17.24 -5.94
CA ARG A 390 -5.66 -18.52 -6.67
C ARG A 390 -6.88 -19.43 -6.53
N LEU A 391 -7.66 -19.27 -5.46
CA LEU A 391 -8.96 -19.93 -5.29
C LEU A 391 -10.13 -19.18 -5.94
N GLY A 392 -9.88 -18.06 -6.63
CA GLY A 392 -10.90 -17.25 -7.30
C GLY A 392 -11.60 -16.24 -6.40
N HIS A 393 -11.14 -16.05 -5.16
CA HIS A 393 -11.63 -14.98 -4.30
C HIS A 393 -11.06 -13.62 -4.72
N ARG A 394 -11.74 -12.55 -4.30
CA ARG A 394 -11.30 -11.16 -4.43
C ARG A 394 -11.22 -10.58 -3.00
N PRO A 395 -10.22 -11.01 -2.21
CA PRO A 395 -10.14 -10.59 -0.82
C PRO A 395 -9.91 -9.09 -0.72
N VAL A 396 -10.67 -8.43 0.15
CA VAL A 396 -10.38 -7.06 0.61
C VAL A 396 -9.64 -7.12 1.94
N VAL A 397 -9.10 -5.99 2.39
CA VAL A 397 -8.62 -5.83 3.75
C VAL A 397 -9.71 -5.18 4.59
N ALA A 398 -10.00 -5.74 5.76
CA ALA A 398 -11.03 -5.28 6.68
C ALA A 398 -10.43 -4.99 8.06
N ARG A 399 -10.88 -3.90 8.67
CA ARG A 399 -10.60 -3.57 10.07
C ARG A 399 -11.81 -3.91 10.93
N ARG A 400 -11.68 -3.76 12.25
CA ARG A 400 -12.79 -3.98 13.19
C ARG A 400 -14.05 -3.16 12.85
N CYS A 401 -13.90 -1.95 12.32
CA CYS A 401 -15.02 -1.10 11.89
C CYS A 401 -15.71 -1.55 10.58
N ASP A 402 -15.11 -2.46 9.82
CA ASP A 402 -15.62 -2.92 8.52
C ASP A 402 -16.40 -4.25 8.60
N LEU A 403 -16.49 -4.88 9.78
CA LEU A 403 -17.02 -6.23 9.96
C LEU A 403 -18.46 -6.44 9.44
N GLY A 404 -19.29 -5.39 9.44
CA GLY A 404 -20.66 -5.47 8.95
C GLY A 404 -20.80 -5.73 7.44
N ALA A 405 -19.73 -5.51 6.66
CA ALA A 405 -19.71 -5.72 5.21
C ALA A 405 -19.00 -7.01 4.78
N VAL A 406 -18.56 -7.83 5.75
CA VAL A 406 -17.75 -9.03 5.52
C VAL A 406 -18.51 -10.26 6.01
N HIS A 407 -18.44 -11.34 5.23
CA HIS A 407 -19.04 -12.62 5.60
C HIS A 407 -18.01 -13.64 6.12
N THR A 408 -16.85 -13.72 5.48
CA THR A 408 -15.71 -14.54 5.91
C THR A 408 -14.49 -13.65 6.16
N LEU A 409 -13.86 -13.80 7.31
CA LEU A 409 -12.66 -13.06 7.72
C LEU A 409 -11.51 -14.03 7.98
N VAL A 410 -10.31 -13.68 7.51
CA VAL A 410 -9.09 -14.46 7.70
C VAL A 410 -8.08 -13.64 8.51
N VAL A 411 -7.70 -14.14 9.68
CA VAL A 411 -6.61 -13.62 10.51
C VAL A 411 -5.35 -14.45 10.22
N ALA A 412 -4.47 -13.92 9.37
CA ALA A 412 -3.26 -14.59 8.91
C ALA A 412 -2.09 -14.42 9.91
N GLY A 413 -2.18 -15.06 11.08
CA GLY A 413 -1.11 -15.07 12.07
C GLY A 413 -0.87 -13.74 12.80
N ALA A 414 -1.79 -12.78 12.68
CA ALA A 414 -1.78 -11.56 13.48
C ALA A 414 -2.31 -11.83 14.89
N HIS A 415 -1.68 -11.25 15.90
CA HIS A 415 -2.16 -11.31 17.27
C HIS A 415 -3.34 -10.35 17.45
N LEU A 416 -4.40 -10.86 18.04
CA LEU A 416 -5.58 -10.08 18.42
C LEU A 416 -5.39 -9.56 19.85
N ARG A 417 -5.87 -8.35 20.12
CA ARG A 417 -6.16 -7.95 21.50
C ARG A 417 -7.39 -8.68 22.02
N THR A 418 -7.55 -8.73 23.34
CA THR A 418 -8.71 -9.34 23.99
C THR A 418 -10.03 -8.70 23.56
N ASP A 419 -10.09 -7.38 23.41
CA ASP A 419 -11.31 -6.69 22.98
C ASP A 419 -11.58 -6.84 21.47
N GLU A 420 -10.55 -7.08 20.65
CA GLU A 420 -10.74 -7.51 19.26
C GLU A 420 -11.32 -8.93 19.20
N ALA A 421 -10.80 -9.85 20.02
CA ALA A 421 -11.34 -11.20 20.10
C ALA A 421 -12.80 -11.22 20.57
N ALA A 422 -13.16 -10.36 21.54
CA ALA A 422 -14.55 -10.19 21.97
C ALA A 422 -15.45 -9.68 20.84
N ALA A 423 -15.03 -8.63 20.13
CA ALA A 423 -15.79 -8.08 19.00
C ALA A 423 -15.94 -9.10 17.85
N LEU A 424 -14.90 -9.89 17.58
CA LEU A 424 -14.96 -10.97 16.60
C LEU A 424 -15.88 -12.11 17.07
N ALA A 425 -15.92 -12.41 18.36
CA ALA A 425 -16.85 -13.40 18.91
C ALA A 425 -18.30 -12.96 18.69
N ASP A 426 -18.63 -11.69 18.95
CA ASP A 426 -19.97 -11.13 18.72
C ASP A 426 -20.34 -11.17 17.23
N TRP A 427 -19.40 -10.80 16.35
CA TRP A 427 -19.60 -10.86 14.89
C TRP A 427 -19.80 -12.30 14.38
N VAL A 428 -19.02 -13.25 14.89
CA VAL A 428 -19.19 -14.68 14.57
C VAL A 428 -20.55 -15.17 15.09
N GLU A 429 -20.93 -14.82 16.31
CA GLU A 429 -22.22 -15.20 16.89
C GLU A 429 -23.40 -14.72 16.01
N ALA A 430 -23.26 -13.54 15.40
CA ALA A 430 -24.23 -12.97 14.45
C ALA A 430 -24.21 -13.60 13.04
N GLY A 431 -23.31 -14.55 12.75
CA GLY A 431 -23.26 -15.27 11.46
C GLY A 431 -21.92 -15.16 10.72
N GLY A 432 -20.95 -14.41 11.25
CA GLY A 432 -19.62 -14.28 10.67
C GLY A 432 -18.85 -15.61 10.63
N ARG A 433 -17.96 -15.76 9.65
CA ARG A 433 -17.08 -16.92 9.50
C ARG A 433 -15.63 -16.53 9.67
N LEU A 434 -14.94 -17.07 10.66
CA LEU A 434 -13.59 -16.64 11.03
C LEU A 434 -12.56 -17.76 10.84
N LEU A 435 -11.56 -17.54 9.98
CA LEU A 435 -10.36 -18.36 9.93
C LEU A 435 -9.25 -17.69 10.75
N VAL A 436 -8.66 -18.40 11.71
CA VAL A 436 -7.51 -17.90 12.47
C VAL A 436 -6.35 -18.87 12.39
N HIS A 437 -5.24 -18.43 11.79
CA HIS A 437 -3.96 -19.13 11.89
C HIS A 437 -3.12 -18.47 12.98
N GLY A 438 -2.34 -19.27 13.72
CA GLY A 438 -1.41 -18.77 14.73
C GLY A 438 -2.07 -18.05 15.90
N VAL A 439 -3.01 -18.71 16.58
CA VAL A 439 -3.62 -18.15 17.80
C VAL A 439 -2.55 -17.85 18.86
N ASP A 440 -2.51 -16.61 19.36
CA ASP A 440 -1.53 -16.17 20.37
C ASP A 440 -1.63 -17.04 21.64
N PRO A 441 -0.55 -17.74 22.04
CA PRO A 441 -0.56 -18.66 23.17
C PRO A 441 -0.74 -18.00 24.54
N VAL A 442 -0.58 -16.68 24.68
CA VAL A 442 -0.60 -16.00 26.00
C VAL A 442 -1.87 -15.20 26.28
N ASN A 443 -2.80 -15.09 25.32
CA ASN A 443 -4.02 -14.27 25.46
C ASN A 443 -5.28 -15.08 25.79
N TRP A 444 -5.15 -16.33 26.25
CA TRP A 444 -6.27 -17.22 26.56
C TRP A 444 -7.04 -16.84 27.84
N GLY A 445 -7.71 -15.70 27.81
CA GLY A 445 -8.73 -15.29 28.77
C GLY A 445 -10.15 -15.72 28.38
N PRO A 446 -11.18 -15.27 29.11
CA PRO A 446 -12.59 -15.61 28.85
C PRO A 446 -13.03 -15.36 27.40
N ASP A 447 -12.62 -14.25 26.79
CA ASP A 447 -13.01 -13.89 25.42
C ASP A 447 -12.41 -14.82 24.36
N TYR A 448 -11.14 -15.19 24.51
CA TYR A 448 -10.49 -16.18 23.65
C TYR A 448 -11.15 -17.55 23.79
N VAL A 449 -11.43 -17.98 25.02
CA VAL A 449 -12.12 -19.25 25.29
C VAL A 449 -13.52 -19.25 24.68
N ARG A 450 -14.27 -18.15 24.78
CA ARG A 450 -15.58 -17.99 24.14
C ARG A 450 -15.46 -18.06 22.62
N LEU A 451 -14.51 -17.33 22.03
CA LEU A 451 -14.34 -17.30 20.57
C LEU A 451 -13.95 -18.68 20.02
N PHE A 452 -12.98 -19.34 20.65
CA PHE A 452 -12.38 -20.57 20.14
C PHE A 452 -13.01 -21.86 20.67
N GLY A 453 -13.83 -21.81 21.73
CA GLY A 453 -14.49 -22.99 22.29
C GLY A 453 -13.52 -24.05 22.84
N ALA A 454 -12.28 -23.64 23.17
CA ALA A 454 -11.20 -24.49 23.65
C ALA A 454 -10.40 -23.76 24.74
N LYS A 455 -9.58 -24.51 25.49
CA LYS A 455 -8.70 -23.97 26.53
C LYS A 455 -7.29 -24.54 26.42
N PRO A 456 -6.24 -23.76 26.67
CA PRO A 456 -4.91 -24.30 26.86
C PRO A 456 -4.85 -25.06 28.19
N VAL A 457 -4.17 -26.20 28.18
CA VAL A 457 -3.91 -27.01 29.38
C VAL A 457 -2.43 -27.17 29.69
N ASP A 458 -1.57 -26.96 28.70
CA ASP A 458 -0.12 -27.01 28.86
C ASP A 458 0.58 -26.21 27.74
N TYR A 459 1.83 -25.82 27.98
CA TYR A 459 2.73 -25.30 26.95
C TYR A 459 3.64 -26.41 26.44
N ARG A 460 3.78 -26.51 25.12
CA ARG A 460 4.65 -27.47 24.45
C ARG A 460 5.77 -26.74 23.72
N GLY A 461 6.93 -27.38 23.61
CA GLY A 461 8.05 -26.85 22.84
C GLY A 461 7.74 -26.79 21.34
N PRO A 462 8.27 -25.80 20.61
CA PRO A 462 8.09 -25.70 19.16
C PRO A 462 8.94 -26.77 18.47
N LYS A 463 8.29 -27.81 17.93
CA LYS A 463 8.93 -28.84 17.10
C LYS A 463 8.09 -29.08 15.85
N PRO A 464 8.69 -29.38 14.68
CA PRO A 464 7.94 -29.73 13.47
C PRO A 464 6.89 -30.80 13.73
N LEU A 465 5.70 -30.63 13.14
CA LEU A 465 4.59 -31.56 13.26
C LEU A 465 3.89 -31.78 11.92
N ALA A 466 3.49 -33.02 11.68
CA ALA A 466 2.54 -33.37 10.66
C ALA A 466 1.09 -33.28 11.17
N ILE A 467 0.23 -32.64 10.38
CA ILE A 467 -1.23 -32.64 10.57
C ILE A 467 -1.85 -33.33 9.35
N ALA A 468 -2.57 -34.44 9.57
CA ALA A 468 -3.34 -35.09 8.52
C ALA A 468 -4.72 -34.43 8.41
N PHE A 469 -5.01 -33.77 7.28
CA PHE A 469 -6.26 -33.06 7.06
C PHE A 469 -6.64 -33.02 5.58
N ALA A 470 -7.92 -33.27 5.30
CA ALA A 470 -8.51 -33.24 3.95
C ALA A 470 -7.78 -34.12 2.91
N GLY A 471 -7.26 -35.27 3.34
CA GLY A 471 -6.56 -36.22 2.47
C GLY A 471 -5.07 -35.92 2.25
N ASP A 472 -4.55 -34.86 2.87
CA ASP A 472 -3.16 -34.43 2.78
C ASP A 472 -2.47 -34.46 4.16
N THR A 473 -1.14 -34.48 4.13
CA THR A 473 -0.29 -34.24 5.30
C THR A 473 0.38 -32.88 5.20
N TRP A 474 0.20 -32.06 6.23
CA TRP A 474 0.68 -30.68 6.32
C TRP A 474 1.74 -30.57 7.41
N GLU A 475 2.95 -30.17 7.03
CA GLU A 475 4.03 -29.94 7.98
C GLU A 475 3.96 -28.52 8.53
N MET A 476 3.87 -28.39 9.85
CA MET A 476 3.85 -27.14 10.58
C MET A 476 5.16 -26.99 11.34
N THR A 477 5.91 -25.93 11.05
CA THR A 477 7.26 -25.70 11.60
C THR A 477 7.40 -24.39 12.37
N ASN A 478 6.32 -23.61 12.51
CA ASN A 478 6.37 -22.28 13.11
C ASN A 478 5.11 -21.98 13.94
N TRP A 479 5.31 -21.30 15.07
CA TRP A 479 4.27 -20.99 16.05
C TRP A 479 4.46 -19.58 16.62
N PRO A 480 3.38 -18.90 17.01
CA PRO A 480 3.47 -17.58 17.61
C PRO A 480 4.34 -17.62 18.88
N ARG A 481 5.22 -16.64 19.04
CA ARG A 481 6.17 -16.52 20.17
C ARG A 481 7.10 -17.73 20.36
N GLY A 482 7.21 -18.63 19.37
CA GLY A 482 7.94 -19.89 19.53
C GLY A 482 7.33 -20.82 20.58
N LEU A 483 6.02 -20.73 20.82
CA LEU A 483 5.32 -21.53 21.83
C LEU A 483 4.13 -22.27 21.21
N ARG A 484 3.95 -23.53 21.59
CA ARG A 484 2.74 -24.28 21.30
C ARG A 484 1.85 -24.34 22.54
N CYS A 485 0.55 -24.22 22.35
CA CYS A 485 -0.44 -24.56 23.37
C CYS A 485 -0.99 -25.96 23.10
N GLU A 486 -0.95 -26.83 24.11
CA GLU A 486 -1.83 -28.00 24.13
C GLU A 486 -3.24 -27.55 24.49
N LEU A 487 -4.19 -27.88 23.63
CA LEU A 487 -5.58 -27.46 23.77
C LEU A 487 -6.47 -28.63 24.15
N VAL A 488 -7.39 -28.38 25.08
CA VAL A 488 -8.56 -29.22 25.29
C VAL A 488 -9.77 -28.51 24.71
N ALA A 489 -10.45 -29.18 23.78
CA ALA A 489 -11.69 -28.71 23.20
C ALA A 489 -12.82 -28.81 24.24
N GLN A 490 -13.61 -27.75 24.40
CA GLN A 490 -14.77 -27.74 25.29
C GLN A 490 -16.08 -27.75 24.48
N ALA A 491 -16.24 -26.73 23.63
CA ALA A 491 -17.35 -26.61 22.68
C ALA A 491 -16.87 -26.76 21.22
N ALA A 492 -15.56 -26.67 20.98
CA ALA A 492 -14.98 -26.89 19.68
C ALA A 492 -14.96 -28.38 19.29
N GLU A 493 -15.10 -28.64 17.99
CA GLU A 493 -14.85 -29.92 17.35
C GLU A 493 -13.39 -29.99 16.90
N VAL A 494 -12.73 -31.12 17.14
CA VAL A 494 -11.38 -31.38 16.64
C VAL A 494 -11.47 -31.90 15.20
N LEU A 495 -11.07 -31.10 14.23
CA LEU A 495 -11.06 -31.46 12.81
C LEU A 495 -9.84 -32.30 12.43
N ALA A 496 -8.70 -32.03 13.06
CA ALA A 496 -7.46 -32.78 12.86
C ALA A 496 -6.62 -32.80 14.14
N ARG A 497 -5.85 -33.87 14.28
CA ARG A 497 -4.84 -34.05 15.33
C ARG A 497 -3.45 -34.01 14.73
N ASP A 498 -2.46 -33.62 15.52
CA ASP A 498 -1.06 -33.76 15.15
C ASP A 498 -0.58 -35.22 15.31
N GLN A 499 0.66 -35.48 14.91
CA GLN A 499 1.30 -36.80 15.03
C GLN A 499 1.44 -37.32 16.48
N ASP A 500 1.34 -36.45 17.49
CA ASP A 500 1.37 -36.82 18.91
C ASP A 500 -0.07 -37.08 19.46
N GLY A 501 -1.10 -36.96 18.61
CA GLY A 501 -2.50 -37.16 18.96
C GLY A 501 -3.19 -35.95 19.59
N LEU A 502 -2.52 -34.79 19.66
CA LEU A 502 -3.08 -33.58 20.26
C LEU A 502 -3.97 -32.82 19.25
N PRO A 503 -5.03 -32.10 19.70
CA PRO A 503 -5.82 -31.25 18.82
C PRO A 503 -4.97 -30.19 18.12
N ALA A 504 -5.02 -30.15 16.79
CA ALA A 504 -4.15 -29.28 15.98
C ALA A 504 -4.92 -28.34 15.04
N LEU A 505 -6.11 -28.75 14.60
CA LEU A 505 -7.07 -27.93 13.86
C LEU A 505 -8.45 -28.13 14.48
N LEU A 506 -9.10 -27.04 14.87
CA LEU A 506 -10.36 -27.07 15.56
C LEU A 506 -11.39 -26.18 14.86
N ARG A 507 -12.66 -26.52 15.06
CA ARG A 507 -13.81 -25.72 14.64
C ARG A 507 -14.72 -25.45 15.82
N HIS A 508 -15.05 -24.19 16.06
CA HIS A 508 -16.05 -23.81 17.03
C HIS A 508 -17.26 -23.20 16.32
N ARG A 509 -18.46 -23.70 16.61
CA ARG A 509 -19.70 -23.04 16.19
C ARG A 509 -20.15 -22.13 17.31
N LEU A 510 -20.26 -20.85 17.00
CA LEU A 510 -20.67 -19.82 17.95
C LEU A 510 -21.84 -19.06 17.31
N GLY A 511 -23.02 -19.18 17.92
CA GLY A 511 -24.27 -18.66 17.37
C GLY A 511 -24.55 -19.16 15.95
N ALA A 512 -24.83 -18.22 15.04
CA ALA A 512 -25.10 -18.51 13.64
C ALA A 512 -23.83 -18.67 12.77
N GLY A 513 -22.65 -18.38 13.31
CA GLY A 513 -21.38 -18.43 12.60
C GLY A 513 -20.47 -19.57 13.05
N ALA A 514 -19.21 -19.49 12.60
CA ALA A 514 -18.19 -20.47 12.96
C ALA A 514 -16.78 -19.88 12.92
N VAL A 515 -15.91 -20.44 13.76
CA VAL A 515 -14.46 -20.22 13.76
C VAL A 515 -13.76 -21.53 13.41
N VAL A 516 -12.79 -21.48 12.50
CA VAL A 516 -11.81 -22.56 12.29
C VAL A 516 -10.45 -21.98 12.65
N PHE A 517 -9.71 -22.68 13.50
CA PHE A 517 -8.44 -22.16 13.98
C PHE A 517 -7.39 -23.23 14.24
N THR A 518 -6.14 -22.79 14.21
CA THR A 518 -4.97 -23.58 14.60
C THR A 518 -3.96 -22.70 15.33
N GLY A 519 -3.19 -23.30 16.24
CA GLY A 519 -2.07 -22.64 16.90
C GLY A 519 -0.83 -22.48 16.02
N ALA A 520 -0.77 -23.15 14.86
CA ALA A 520 0.36 -23.04 13.93
C ALA A 520 0.26 -21.78 13.06
N LEU A 521 1.41 -21.16 12.75
CA LEU A 521 1.51 -20.08 11.77
C LEU A 521 1.54 -20.65 10.35
N VAL A 522 0.41 -21.18 9.91
CA VAL A 522 0.24 -21.84 8.60
C VAL A 522 0.80 -20.99 7.47
N ASP A 523 0.53 -19.69 7.48
CA ASP A 523 0.90 -18.77 6.40
C ASP A 523 2.41 -18.59 6.26
N ASP A 524 3.20 -18.85 7.30
CA ASP A 524 4.66 -18.82 7.18
C ASP A 524 5.21 -19.99 6.34
N MET A 525 4.47 -21.10 6.21
CA MET A 525 4.93 -22.25 5.43
C MET A 525 5.05 -21.93 3.93
N PRO A 526 3.98 -21.49 3.22
CA PRO A 526 4.09 -21.07 1.84
C PRO A 526 4.96 -19.82 1.67
N ALA A 527 5.04 -18.93 2.66
CA ALA A 527 5.88 -17.74 2.59
C ALA A 527 7.38 -18.07 2.55
N ARG A 528 7.83 -19.08 3.30
CA ARG A 528 9.24 -19.51 3.32
C ARG A 528 9.72 -20.09 1.99
N VAL A 529 8.81 -20.67 1.22
CA VAL A 529 9.07 -21.26 -0.09
C VAL A 529 8.45 -20.43 -1.22
N ALA A 530 8.23 -19.13 -0.99
CA ALA A 530 7.43 -18.30 -1.89
C ALA A 530 7.96 -18.23 -3.33
N SER A 531 9.27 -18.36 -3.54
CA SER A 531 9.87 -18.41 -4.89
C SER A 531 9.66 -19.75 -5.62
N ASP A 532 9.31 -20.82 -4.92
CA ASP A 532 8.91 -22.10 -5.53
C ASP A 532 7.39 -22.11 -5.71
N ARG A 533 6.94 -21.85 -6.95
CA ARG A 533 5.52 -21.76 -7.28
C ARG A 533 4.75 -23.03 -6.91
N ALA A 534 5.32 -24.21 -7.11
CA ALA A 534 4.63 -25.47 -6.86
C ALA A 534 4.51 -25.74 -5.36
N ALA A 535 5.60 -25.58 -4.60
CA ALA A 535 5.61 -25.75 -3.16
C ALA A 535 4.70 -24.74 -2.46
N ARG A 536 4.73 -23.47 -2.89
CA ARG A 536 3.86 -22.40 -2.42
C ARG A 536 2.39 -22.67 -2.73
N ASP A 537 2.05 -22.92 -4.00
CA ASP A 537 0.66 -22.98 -4.45
C ASP A 537 -0.06 -24.26 -3.99
N ARG A 538 0.67 -25.30 -3.55
CA ARG A 538 0.08 -26.47 -2.86
C ARG A 538 -0.81 -26.06 -1.68
N TRP A 539 -0.46 -24.99 -0.97
CA TRP A 539 -1.23 -24.50 0.19
C TRP A 539 -2.62 -23.93 -0.17
N THR A 540 -2.94 -23.78 -1.46
CA THR A 540 -4.32 -23.50 -1.89
C THR A 540 -5.28 -24.63 -1.49
N ALA A 541 -4.81 -25.88 -1.41
CA ALA A 541 -5.64 -27.00 -0.96
C ALA A 541 -5.97 -26.91 0.54
N TRP A 542 -5.03 -26.47 1.39
CA TRP A 542 -5.29 -26.16 2.80
C TRP A 542 -6.39 -25.10 2.93
N TYR A 543 -6.20 -23.95 2.26
CA TYR A 543 -7.16 -22.85 2.29
C TYR A 543 -8.55 -23.28 1.81
N ARG A 544 -8.65 -24.03 0.72
CA ARG A 544 -9.91 -24.59 0.22
C ARG A 544 -10.60 -25.46 1.27
N ALA A 545 -9.85 -26.34 1.93
CA ALA A 545 -10.40 -27.27 2.92
C ALA A 545 -10.89 -26.55 4.19
N VAL A 546 -10.13 -25.59 4.72
CA VAL A 546 -10.56 -24.84 5.92
C VAL A 546 -11.74 -23.90 5.64
N LEU A 547 -11.79 -23.28 4.45
CA LEU A 547 -12.94 -22.47 4.03
C LEU A 547 -14.20 -23.33 3.84
N ALA A 548 -14.07 -24.55 3.32
CA ALA A 548 -15.17 -25.50 3.25
C ALA A 548 -15.63 -25.94 4.65
N ALA A 549 -14.70 -26.20 5.58
CA ALA A 549 -15.02 -26.56 6.96
C ALA A 549 -15.76 -25.44 7.72
N LEU A 550 -15.41 -24.17 7.44
CA LEU A 550 -16.10 -22.98 7.93
C LEU A 550 -17.52 -22.86 7.39
N ALA A 551 -17.73 -23.20 6.12
CA ALA A 551 -19.03 -23.07 5.46
C ALA A 551 -20.00 -24.25 5.73
N ALA A 552 -19.50 -25.37 6.27
CA ALA A 552 -20.30 -26.57 6.44
C ALA A 552 -21.46 -26.38 7.44
N PRO A 553 -22.67 -26.90 7.15
CA PRO A 553 -23.81 -26.85 8.08
C PRO A 553 -23.54 -27.68 9.35
N ALA A 554 -24.27 -27.39 10.42
CA ALA A 554 -24.27 -28.24 11.62
C ALA A 554 -24.72 -29.65 11.24
N ARG A 555 -24.01 -30.66 11.74
CA ARG A 555 -24.40 -32.08 11.58
C ARG A 555 -25.43 -32.45 12.62
#